data_AF-A0A5N9GK71-F1
#
_entry.id   AF-A0A5N9GK71-F1
#
_cell.length_a   1.000
_cell.length_b   1.000
_cell.length_c   1.000
_cell.angle_alpha   90.00
_cell.angle_beta   90.00
_cell.angle_gamma   90.00
#
_symmetry.space_group_name_H-M   'P 1'
#
loop_
_entity.id
_entity.type
_entity.pdbx_description
1 polymer ?
#
loop_
_entity_poly.entity_id
_entity_poly.type
_entity_poly.pdbx_seq_one_letter_code
_entity_poly.pdbx_strand_id
1 'polypeptide(L)' 'MSKLTSGEVKVLAKAAGVNVPEDDLPEVTHRLNVLISGIEAFSHPDLDKVDPLPFHALDEATNG' A
#
# COMPACT_ATOMS: atom_id res chain seq x y z
N MET A 1 12.97 -2.06 -1.60
CA MET A 1 12.74 -0.80 -0.84
C MET A 1 13.17 -1.04 0.60
N SER A 2 13.45 0.03 1.36
CA SER A 2 13.76 -0.09 2.78
C SER A 2 12.50 -0.44 3.57
N LYS A 3 12.64 -1.24 4.63
CA LYS A 3 11.54 -1.54 5.54
C LYS A 3 11.02 -0.26 6.19
N LEU A 4 9.71 -0.14 6.30
CA LEU A 4 9.04 0.94 7.02
C LEU A 4 9.18 0.74 8.53
N THR A 5 9.36 1.86 9.22
CA THR A 5 9.26 1.99 10.69
C THR A 5 7.83 2.28 11.11
N SER A 6 7.50 2.03 12.38
CA SER A 6 6.18 2.34 12.93
C SER A 6 5.82 3.84 12.83
N GLY A 7 6.83 4.72 12.92
CA GLY A 7 6.64 6.16 12.74
C GLY A 7 6.22 6.52 11.32
N GLU A 8 6.86 5.93 10.32
CA GLU A 8 6.50 6.12 8.91
C GLU A 8 5.10 5.56 8.61
N VAL A 9 4.79 4.37 9.14
CA VAL A 9 3.45 3.76 9.00
C VAL A 9 2.37 4.63 9.63
N LYS A 10 2.64 5.23 10.79
CA LYS A 10 1.71 6.17 11.44
C LYS A 10 1.44 7.41 10.59
N VAL A 11 2.48 7.97 9.95
CA VAL A 11 2.34 9.11 9.04
C VAL A 11 1.52 8.73 7.80
N LEU A 12 1.80 7.56 7.20
CA LEU A 12 1.07 7.05 6.03
C LEU A 12 -0.40 6.79 6.36
N ALA A 13 -0.68 6.15 7.50
CA ALA A 13 -2.05 5.89 7.95
C ALA A 13 -2.84 7.21 8.10
N LYS A 14 -2.24 8.22 8.74
CA LYS A 14 -2.86 9.54 8.88
C LYS A 14 -3.12 10.21 7.53
N ALA A 15 -2.18 10.11 6.58
CA ALA A 15 -2.37 10.64 5.23
C ALA A 15 -3.51 9.94 4.47
N ALA A 16 -3.73 8.66 4.73
CA ALA A 16 -4.84 7.88 4.19
C ALA A 16 -6.17 8.06 4.96
N GLY A 17 -6.22 8.93 5.99
CA GLY A 17 -7.40 9.11 6.82
C GLY A 17 -7.71 7.94 7.77
N VAL A 18 -6.75 7.03 7.96
CA VAL A 18 -6.88 5.86 8.83
C VAL A 18 -6.24 6.16 10.19
N ASN A 19 -7.00 5.99 11.26
CA ASN A 19 -6.46 6.05 12.61
C ASN A 19 -6.04 4.64 13.07
N VAL A 20 -4.74 4.42 13.25
CA VAL A 20 -4.19 3.16 13.77
C VAL A 20 -3.83 3.36 15.25
N PRO A 21 -4.39 2.57 16.19
CA PRO A 21 -3.98 2.59 17.58
C PRO A 21 -2.48 2.33 17.76
N GLU A 22 -1.85 2.98 18.74
CA GLU A 22 -0.41 2.80 19.00
C GLU A 22 -0.05 1.34 19.27
N ASP A 23 -0.91 0.61 19.98
CA ASP A 23 -0.72 -0.81 20.30
C ASP A 23 -0.75 -1.70 19.05
N ASP A 24 -1.43 -1.27 17.99
CA ASP A 24 -1.55 -1.99 16.72
C ASP A 24 -0.44 -1.64 15.72
N LEU A 25 0.27 -0.51 15.92
CA LEU A 25 1.30 -0.05 14.99
C LEU A 25 2.40 -1.08 14.72
N PRO A 26 2.93 -1.83 15.70
CA PRO A 26 3.95 -2.86 15.43
C PRO A 26 3.46 -3.93 14.45
N GLU A 27 2.24 -4.41 14.64
CA GLU A 27 1.65 -5.47 13.80
C GLU A 27 1.31 -4.96 12.41
N VAL A 28 0.70 -3.77 12.31
CA VAL A 28 0.40 -3.13 11.01
C VAL A 28 1.70 -2.88 10.23
N THR A 29 2.75 -2.43 10.92
CA THR A 29 4.08 -2.22 10.32
C THR A 29 4.69 -3.52 9.82
N HIS A 30 4.58 -4.60 10.60
CA HIS A 30 5.06 -5.91 10.18
C HIS A 30 4.33 -6.38 8.92
N ARG A 31 3.00 -6.33 8.91
CA ARG A 31 2.18 -6.77 7.76
C ARG A 31 2.46 -5.96 6.50
N LEU A 32 2.58 -4.64 6.60
CA LEU A 32 2.92 -3.79 5.47
C LEU A 32 4.30 -4.14 4.90
N ASN A 33 5.29 -4.37 5.75
CA ASN A 33 6.62 -4.77 5.30
C ASN A 33 6.63 -6.15 4.62
N VAL A 34 5.82 -7.10 5.10
CA VAL A 34 5.65 -8.40 4.44
C VAL A 34 5.01 -8.24 3.06
N LEU A 35 3.96 -7.42 2.94
CA LEU A 35 3.32 -7.11 1.65
C LEU A 35 4.29 -6.45 0.66
N ILE A 36 5.03 -5.43 1.10
CA ILE A 36 6.04 -4.75 0.29
C ILE A 36 7.10 -5.76 -0.19
N SER A 37 7.58 -6.62 0.69
CA SER A 37 8.57 -7.65 0.34
C SER A 37 8.02 -8.63 -0.70
N GLY A 38 6.74 -9.00 -0.60
CA GLY A 38 6.08 -9.87 -1.59
C GLY A 38 5.94 -9.21 -2.96
N ILE A 39 5.61 -7.91 -3.01
CA ILE A 39 5.50 -7.15 -4.25
C ILE A 39 6.88 -6.92 -4.88
N GLU A 40 7.92 -6.64 -4.08
CA GLU A 40 9.28 -6.50 -4.61
C GLU A 40 9.83 -7.78 -5.22
N ALA A 41 9.43 -8.93 -4.68
CA ALA A 41 9.77 -10.23 -5.25
C ALA A 41 8.92 -10.57 -6.48
N PHE A 42 7.89 -9.79 -6.80
CA PHE A 42 7.06 -10.03 -7.97
C PHE A 42 7.83 -9.72 -9.25
N SER A 43 7.98 -10.74 -10.08
CA SER A 43 8.53 -10.63 -11.42
C SER A 43 7.60 -11.38 -12.37
N HIS A 44 7.22 -10.72 -13.48
CA HIS A 44 6.43 -11.32 -14.54
C HIS A 44 7.18 -11.17 -15.87
N PRO A 45 7.32 -12.22 -16.68
CA PRO A 45 8.18 -12.23 -17.86
C PRO A 45 7.85 -11.18 -18.93
N ASP A 46 6.61 -10.67 -18.93
CA ASP A 46 6.11 -9.72 -19.91
C ASP A 46 5.74 -8.35 -19.33
N LEU A 47 6.13 -8.06 -18.07
CA LEU A 47 5.80 -6.79 -17.41
C LEU A 47 6.33 -5.57 -18.19
N ASP A 48 7.51 -5.70 -18.81
CA ASP A 48 8.15 -4.64 -19.60
C ASP A 48 7.58 -4.50 -21.02
N LYS A 49 6.69 -5.42 -21.44
CA LYS A 49 6.13 -5.48 -22.81
C LYS A 49 4.68 -5.03 -22.87
N VAL A 50 4.08 -4.71 -21.74
CA VAL A 50 2.69 -4.27 -21.63
C VAL A 50 2.64 -2.81 -21.24
N ASP A 51 1.82 -2.03 -21.95
CA ASP A 51 1.54 -0.66 -21.52
C ASP A 51 0.69 -0.69 -20.24
N PRO A 52 0.99 0.13 -19.23
CA PRO A 52 0.19 0.21 -18.02
C PRO A 52 -1.22 0.70 -18.37
N LEU A 53 -2.23 -0.04 -17.92
CA LEU A 53 -3.60 0.41 -18.06
C LEU A 53 -3.81 1.69 -17.23
N PRO A 54 -4.45 2.73 -17.79
CA PRO A 54 -4.79 3.91 -17.01
C PRO A 54 -5.73 3.51 -15.87
N PHE A 55 -5.34 3.85 -14.65
CA PHE A 55 -6.21 3.67 -13.49
C PHE A 55 -7.30 4.74 -13.52
N HIS A 56 -8.55 4.30 -13.72
CA HIS A 56 -9.71 5.13 -13.44
C HIS A 56 -10.10 4.88 -11.98
N ALA A 57 -10.02 5.93 -11.15
CA ALA A 57 -10.62 5.86 -9.83
C ALA A 57 -12.06 5.40 -9.98
N LEU A 58 -12.54 4.53 -9.08
CA LEU A 58 -13.96 4.28 -8.98
C LEU A 58 -14.60 5.60 -8.59
N ASP A 59 -15.09 6.36 -9.57
CA ASP A 59 -15.95 7.50 -9.33
C ASP A 59 -17.05 7.00 -8.39
N GLU A 60 -17.23 7.68 -7.26
CA GLU A 60 -18.34 7.43 -6.36
C GLU A 60 -19.59 7.26 -7.22
N ALA A 61 -20.15 6.06 -7.21
CA ALA A 61 -21.37 5.73 -7.93
C ALA A 61 -22.36 6.84 -7.64
N THR A 62 -22.56 7.66 -8.66
CA THR A 62 -23.36 8.86 -8.60
C THR A 62 -24.75 8.36 -8.28
N ASN A 63 -25.29 8.75 -7.12
CA ASN A 63 -26.70 8.64 -6.86
C ASN A 63 -27.45 9.28 -8.02
N GLY A 64 -28.13 8.45 -8.82
CA GLY A 64 -29.08 8.82 -9.86
C GLY A 64 -30.20 7.81 -9.86
#